data_AF-A0A6J4H181-F1
#
_entry.id   AF-A0A6J4H181-F1
#
_cell.length_a   1.000
_cell.length_b   1.000
_cell.length_c   1.000
_cell.angle_alpha   90.00
_cell.angle_beta   90.00
_cell.angle_gamma   90.00
#
_symmetry.space_group_name_H-M   'P 1'
#
loop_
_entity.id
_entity.type
_entity.pdbx_description
1 polymer ?
#
loop_
_entity_poly.entity_id
_entity_poly.type
_entity_poly.pdbx_seq_one_letter_code
_entity_poly.pdbx_strand_id
1 'polypeptide(L)'
;MRGGDRAGAASDPVRAQRAKVARGVAAASRVGYALFGLAIVLFVVGFATTFSGAIASATIACLVAGCVVLAPAIILGYAVKSAERHDRELGL
;
A
#
# COMPACT_ATOMS: atom_id res chain seq x y z
N MET A 1 -28.84 35.88 9.58
CA MET A 1 -28.62 34.71 10.46
C MET A 1 -28.24 33.51 9.60
N ARG A 2 -26.95 33.23 9.44
CA ARG A 2 -26.43 32.11 8.63
C ARG A 2 -25.75 31.13 9.60
N GLY A 3 -26.56 30.24 10.18
CA GLY A 3 -26.16 29.33 11.26
C GLY A 3 -25.93 27.88 10.81
N GLY A 4 -25.82 27.61 9.50
CA GLY A 4 -25.72 26.25 8.95
C GLY A 4 -24.30 25.71 8.78
N ASP A 5 -23.27 26.56 8.81
CA ASP A 5 -21.95 26.19 8.28
C ASP A 5 -21.00 25.52 9.31
N ARG A 6 -21.39 25.39 10.58
CA ARG A 6 -20.52 24.83 11.64
C ARG A 6 -20.76 23.36 11.97
N ALA A 7 -21.88 22.76 11.53
CA ALA A 7 -22.19 21.37 11.84
C ALA A 7 -21.50 20.36 10.89
N GLY A 8 -21.07 20.79 9.70
CA GLY A 8 -20.36 19.93 8.73
C GLY A 8 -18.87 19.71 9.03
N ALA A 9 -18.27 20.55 9.89
CA ALA A 9 -16.86 20.44 10.27
C ALA A 9 -16.60 19.45 11.43
N ALA A 10 -17.64 18.97 12.11
CA ALA A 10 -17.50 18.25 13.38
C ALA A 10 -17.20 16.74 13.23
N SER A 11 -17.51 16.12 12.09
CA SER A 11 -17.18 14.70 11.84
C SER A 11 -17.66 14.33 10.44
N ASP A 12 -16.88 14.63 9.41
CA ASP A 12 -17.22 14.21 8.06
C ASP A 12 -17.00 12.69 7.94
N PRO A 13 -18.06 11.87 7.79
CA PRO A 13 -17.95 10.43 7.65
C PRO A 13 -17.05 10.03 6.45
N VAL A 14 -16.91 10.88 5.44
CA VAL A 14 -16.03 10.65 4.29
C VAL A 14 -14.56 10.67 4.71
N ARG A 15 -14.16 11.57 5.62
CA ARG A 15 -12.79 11.61 6.16
C ARG A 15 -12.45 10.37 6.96
N ALA A 16 -13.39 9.89 7.77
CA ALA A 16 -13.24 8.65 8.53
C ALA A 16 -13.12 7.43 7.59
N GLN A 17 -13.89 7.39 6.50
CA GLN A 17 -13.79 6.35 5.47
C GLN A 17 -12.42 6.37 4.76
N ARG A 18 -11.94 7.57 4.38
CA ARG A 18 -10.62 7.76 3.73
C ARG A 18 -9.47 7.29 4.61
N ALA A 19 -9.50 7.60 5.90
CA ALA A 19 -8.49 7.15 6.85
C ALA A 19 -8.42 5.61 6.98
N LYS A 20 -9.56 4.91 6.89
CA LYS A 20 -9.59 3.43 6.90
C LYS A 20 -8.95 2.84 5.65
N VAL A 21 -9.27 3.40 4.47
CA VAL A 21 -8.66 2.98 3.20
C VAL A 21 -7.17 3.26 3.20
N ALA A 22 -6.73 4.44 3.66
CA ALA A 22 -5.32 4.80 3.75
C ALA A 22 -4.53 3.83 4.66
N ARG A 23 -5.10 3.42 5.79
CA ARG A 23 -4.48 2.42 6.68
C ARG A 23 -4.39 1.04 6.03
N GLY A 24 -5.44 0.61 5.33
CA GLY A 24 -5.43 -0.67 4.60
C GLY A 24 -4.40 -0.70 3.47
N VAL A 25 -4.30 0.39 2.71
CA VAL A 25 -3.29 0.56 1.64
C VAL A 25 -1.87 0.58 2.23
N ALA A 26 -1.64 1.33 3.31
CA ALA A 26 -0.34 1.35 3.97
C ALA A 26 0.11 -0.03 4.49
N ALA A 27 -0.84 -0.81 5.05
CA ALA A 27 -0.57 -2.18 5.47
C ALA A 27 -0.25 -3.09 4.28
N ALA A 28 -1.02 -3.00 3.19
CA ALA A 28 -0.79 -3.76 1.96
C ALA A 28 0.58 -3.44 1.34
N SER A 29 0.97 -2.16 1.29
CA SER A 29 2.29 -1.74 0.80
C SER A 29 3.42 -2.33 1.65
N ARG A 30 3.30 -2.32 2.99
CA ARG A 30 4.32 -2.91 3.88
C ARG A 30 4.46 -4.42 3.68
N VAL A 31 3.33 -5.13 3.54
CA VAL A 31 3.33 -6.59 3.26
C VAL A 31 3.98 -6.87 1.90
N GLY A 32 3.66 -6.09 0.87
CA GLY A 32 4.28 -6.22 -0.45
C GLY A 32 5.80 -6.02 -0.43
N TYR A 33 6.28 -5.00 0.28
CA TYR A 33 7.72 -4.78 0.47
C TYR A 33 8.39 -5.88 1.29
N ALA A 34 7.72 -6.41 2.33
CA ALA A 34 8.23 -7.52 3.11
C ALA A 34 8.40 -8.80 2.27
N LEU A 35 7.42 -9.11 1.42
CA LEU A 35 7.50 -10.21 0.45
C LEU A 35 8.66 -10.04 -0.54
N PHE A 36 8.88 -8.81 -1.03
CA PHE A 36 9.99 -8.53 -1.93
C PHE A 36 11.34 -8.67 -1.22
N GLY A 37 11.45 -8.19 0.02
CA GLY A 37 12.63 -8.39 0.87
C GLY A 37 12.90 -9.87 1.11
N LEU A 38 11.88 -10.67 1.39
CA LEU A 38 11.99 -12.12 1.53
C LEU A 38 12.48 -12.79 0.23
N ALA A 39 11.96 -12.36 -0.93
CA ALA A 39 12.40 -12.86 -2.22
C ALA A 39 13.89 -12.58 -2.47
N ILE A 40 14.37 -11.38 -2.11
CA ILE A 40 15.79 -11.03 -2.20
C ILE A 40 16.64 -11.93 -1.30
N VAL A 41 16.21 -12.18 -0.05
CA VAL A 41 16.94 -13.06 0.87
C VAL A 41 17.00 -14.49 0.33
N LEU A 42 15.89 -15.04 -0.16
CA LEU A 42 15.85 -16.37 -0.77
C LEU A 42 16.75 -16.47 -2.00
N PHE A 43 16.77 -15.43 -2.85
CA PHE A 43 17.66 -15.35 -4.00
C PHE A 43 19.13 -15.35 -3.58
N VAL A 44 19.51 -14.53 -2.59
CA VAL A 44 20.89 -14.46 -2.08
C VAL A 44 21.32 -15.78 -1.45
N VAL A 45 20.44 -16.46 -0.70
CA VAL A 45 20.71 -17.79 -0.14
C VAL A 45 20.90 -18.84 -1.25
N GLY A 46 20.04 -18.84 -2.27
CA GLY A 46 20.18 -19.72 -3.44
C GLY A 46 21.46 -19.45 -4.23
N PHE A 47 21.86 -18.18 -4.33
CA PHE A 47 23.10 -17.75 -4.96
C PHE A 47 24.35 -18.16 -4.16
N ALA A 48 24.33 -18.00 -2.83
CA ALA A 48 25.46 -18.33 -1.96
C ALA A 48 25.66 -19.84 -1.75
N THR A 49 24.63 -20.65 -2.00
CA THR A 49 24.68 -22.11 -1.85
C THR A 49 24.69 -22.77 -3.23
N THR A 50 23.52 -23.17 -3.73
CA THR A 50 23.27 -23.68 -5.08
C THR A 50 21.77 -23.57 -5.32
N PHE A 51 21.37 -23.05 -6.48
CA PHE A 51 19.96 -22.99 -6.86
C PHE A 51 19.40 -24.40 -7.07
N SER A 52 18.72 -24.94 -6.06
CA SER A 52 17.85 -26.09 -6.25
C SER A 52 16.55 -25.67 -6.95
N GLY A 53 15.91 -26.59 -7.67
CA GLY A 53 14.63 -26.31 -8.34
C GLY A 53 13.55 -25.78 -7.38
N ALA A 54 13.58 -26.19 -6.11
CA ALA A 54 12.67 -25.71 -5.07
C ALA A 54 12.95 -24.26 -4.63
N ILE A 55 14.21 -23.87 -4.52
CA ILE A 55 14.58 -22.48 -4.16
C ILE A 55 14.25 -21.54 -5.33
N ALA A 56 14.51 -21.98 -6.56
CA ALA A 56 14.17 -21.22 -7.76
C ALA A 56 12.65 -21.00 -7.87
N SER A 57 11.83 -22.05 -7.71
CA SER A 57 10.37 -21.93 -7.79
C SER A 57 9.79 -21.07 -6.67
N ALA A 58 10.29 -21.20 -5.43
CA ALA A 58 9.87 -20.36 -4.31
C ALA A 58 10.22 -18.87 -4.53
N THR A 59 11.40 -18.60 -5.10
CA THR A 59 11.83 -17.23 -5.43
C THR A 59 10.94 -16.63 -6.51
N ILE A 60 10.66 -17.37 -7.60
CA ILE A 60 9.77 -16.92 -8.67
C ILE A 60 8.35 -16.68 -8.14
N ALA A 61 7.82 -17.59 -7.32
CA ALA A 61 6.50 -17.45 -6.72
C ALA A 61 6.40 -16.19 -5.84
N CYS A 62 7.41 -15.92 -5.01
CA CYS A 62 7.48 -14.68 -4.23
C CYS A 62 7.55 -13.44 -5.12
N LEU A 63 8.31 -13.48 -6.22
CA LEU A 63 8.42 -12.36 -7.15
C LEU A 63 7.06 -12.05 -7.81
N VAL A 64 6.38 -13.08 -8.32
CA VAL A 64 5.07 -12.94 -8.95
C VAL A 64 4.03 -12.45 -7.95
N ALA A 65 3.95 -13.07 -6.77
CA ALA A 65 3.03 -12.64 -5.71
C ALA A 65 3.33 -11.20 -5.27
N GLY A 66 4.61 -10.84 -5.12
CA GLY A 66 5.07 -9.50 -4.82
C GLY A 66 4.56 -8.49 -5.85
N CYS A 67 4.73 -8.75 -7.15
CA CYS A 67 4.24 -7.89 -8.22
C CYS A 67 2.72 -7.72 -8.21
N VAL A 68 1.96 -8.82 -8.03
CA VAL A 68 0.49 -8.78 -7.97
C VAL A 68 -0.02 -7.97 -6.78
N VAL A 69 0.69 -7.98 -5.65
CA VAL A 69 0.34 -7.17 -4.47
C VAL A 69 0.81 -5.72 -4.61
N LEU A 70 2.01 -5.48 -5.16
CA LEU A 70 2.58 -4.13 -5.26
C LEU A 70 1.82 -3.25 -6.24
N ALA A 71 1.45 -3.77 -7.41
CA ALA A 71 0.76 -2.99 -8.44
C ALA A 71 -0.54 -2.30 -7.93
N PRO A 72 -1.50 -3.02 -7.32
CA PRO A 72 -2.71 -2.39 -6.77
C PRO A 72 -2.39 -1.51 -5.55
N ALA A 73 -1.41 -1.87 -4.72
CA ALA A 73 -1.02 -1.07 -3.56
C ALA A 73 -0.44 0.30 -3.97
N ILE A 74 0.38 0.35 -5.02
CA ILE A 74 0.96 1.60 -5.55
C ILE A 74 -0.15 2.48 -6.12
N ILE A 75 -1.05 1.92 -6.94
CA ILE A 75 -2.17 2.68 -7.54
C ILE A 75 -3.06 3.30 -6.47
N LEU A 76 -3.48 2.50 -5.48
CA LEU A 76 -4.32 2.98 -4.38
C LEU A 76 -3.59 3.99 -3.50
N GLY A 77 -2.28 3.82 -3.27
CA GLY A 77 -1.46 4.77 -2.53
C GLY A 77 -1.35 6.12 -3.22
N TYR A 78 -1.16 6.14 -4.53
CA TYR A 78 -1.18 7.37 -5.33
C TYR A 78 -2.55 8.05 -5.32
N ALA A 79 -3.64 7.30 -5.45
CA ALA A 79 -4.99 7.84 -5.42
C ALA A 79 -5.31 8.56 -4.09
N VAL A 80 -4.97 7.95 -2.94
CA VAL A 80 -5.14 8.57 -1.62
C VAL A 80 -4.29 9.83 -1.47
N LYS A 81 -3.00 9.77 -1.84
CA LYS A 81 -2.10 10.92 -1.73
C LYS A 81 -2.55 12.10 -2.60
N SER A 82 -3.12 11.80 -3.78
CA SER A 82 -3.68 12.80 -4.68
C SER A 82 -4.95 13.43 -4.10
N ALA A 83 -5.81 12.63 -3.46
CA ALA A 83 -6.99 13.12 -2.77
C ALA A 83 -6.64 13.99 -1.54
N GLU A 84 -5.64 13.60 -0.74
CA GLU A 84 -5.16 14.40 0.40
C GLU A 84 -4.53 15.72 -0.06
N ARG A 85 -3.81 15.72 -1.19
CA ARG A 85 -3.26 16.94 -1.77
C ARG A 85 -4.39 17.88 -2.22
N HIS A 86 -5.41 17.35 -2.88
CA HIS A 86 -6.55 18.11 -3.36
C HIS A 86 -7.37 18.71 -2.21
N ASP A 87 -7.63 17.94 -1.14
CA ASP A 87 -8.30 18.43 0.08
C ASP A 87 -7.48 19.59 0.72
N ARG A 88 -6.14 19.46 0.74
CA ARG A 88 -5.23 20.48 1.28
C ARG A 88 -5.18 21.76 0.45
N GLU A 89 -5.24 21.65 -0.88
CA GLU A 89 -5.32 22.78 -1.81
C GLU A 89 -6.68 23.52 -1.71
N LEU A 90 -7.75 22.79 -1.38
CA LEU A 90 -9.10 23.34 -1.14
C LEU A 90 -9.29 23.92 0.27
N GLY A 91 -8.32 23.74 1.18
CA GLY A 91 -8.38 24.26 2.55
C GLY A 91 -9.40 23.56 3.46
N LEU A 92 -9.82 22.34 3.12
CA LEU A 92 -10.70 21.48 3.91
C LEU A 92 -9.87 20.56 4.80
#